data_AF-A0A1X2IMP1-F1
#
_entry.id   AF-A0A1X2IMP1-F1
#
_cell.length_a   1.000
_cell.length_b   1.000
_cell.length_c   1.000
_cell.angle_alpha   90.00
_cell.angle_beta   90.00
_cell.angle_gamma   90.00
#
_symmetry.space_group_name_H-M   'P 1'
#
loop_
_entity.id
_entity.type
_entity.pdbx_description
1 polymer ?
#
loop_
_entity_poly.entity_id
_entity_poly.type
_entity_poly.pdbx_seq_one_letter_code
_entity_poly.pdbx_strand_id
1 'polypeptide(L)' 'MEISKDQAICMFFYVEYTEENVMKYKKVLEDFGDVEICYNTDPKQPILVTERKIHECPLVYRLYPANISSENQPWI' A
#
# COMPACT_ATOMS: atom_id res chain seq x y z
N MET A 1 8.65 -9.70 9.14
CA MET A 1 8.81 -8.25 8.92
C MET A 1 7.53 -7.77 8.32
N GLU A 2 6.85 -6.86 8.99
CA GLU A 2 5.62 -6.26 8.51
C GLU A 2 6.01 -5.01 7.71
N ILE A 3 5.63 -4.96 6.43
CA ILE A 3 5.91 -3.83 5.54
C ILE A 3 4.64 -2.98 5.54
N SER A 4 4.75 -1.68 5.81
CA SER A 4 3.59 -0.79 5.73
C SER A 4 3.24 -0.46 4.29
N LYS A 5 2.01 0.01 4.06
CA LYS A 5 1.61 0.54 2.75
C LYS A 5 2.58 1.61 2.24
N ASP A 6 3.03 2.50 3.12
CA ASP A 6 3.95 3.60 2.75
C ASP A 6 5.33 3.08 2.33
N GLN A 7 5.85 2.08 3.03
CA GLN A 7 7.09 1.40 2.63
C GLN A 7 6.92 0.65 1.30
N ALA A 8 5.79 -0.02 1.11
CA ALA A 8 5.48 -0.74 -0.13
C ALA A 8 5.38 0.20 -1.34
N ILE A 9 4.82 1.41 -1.16
CA ILE A 9 4.79 2.46 -2.18
C ILE A 9 6.21 2.81 -2.61
N CYS A 10 7.10 3.10 -1.67
CA CYS A 10 8.49 3.42 -1.99
C CYS A 10 9.23 2.25 -2.67
N MET A 11 8.99 1.01 -2.22
CA MET A 11 9.54 -0.18 -2.86
C MET A 11 9.06 -0.34 -4.31
N PHE A 12 7.76 -0.12 -4.59
CA PHE A 12 7.18 -0.24 -5.92
C PHE A 12 7.78 0.77 -6.92
N PHE A 13 8.01 2.00 -6.47
CA PHE A 13 8.63 3.05 -7.29
C PHE A 13 10.17 3.02 -7.26
N TYR A 14 10.79 2.04 -6.60
CA TYR A 14 12.25 1.91 -6.46
C TYR A 14 12.92 3.17 -5.89
N VAL A 15 12.31 3.77 -4.88
CA VAL A 15 12.84 4.95 -4.19
C VAL A 15 13.08 4.67 -2.71
N GLU A 16 13.92 5.49 -2.08
CA GLU A 16 14.15 5.42 -0.64
C GLU A 16 12.88 5.76 0.15
N TYR A 17 12.73 5.13 1.32
CA TYR A 17 11.62 5.40 2.22
C TYR A 17 11.82 6.72 2.96
N THR A 18 11.22 7.79 2.42
CA THR A 18 11.19 9.13 2.99
C THR A 18 9.76 9.67 2.94
N GLU A 19 9.39 10.58 3.85
CA GLU A 19 8.06 11.19 3.86
C GLU A 19 7.73 11.92 2.55
N GLU A 20 8.72 12.60 1.95
CA GLU A 20 8.59 13.27 0.66
C GLU A 20 8.22 12.28 -0.46
N ASN A 21 8.95 11.15 -0.54
CA ASN A 21 8.67 10.13 -1.53
C ASN A 21 7.30 9.49 -1.31
N VAL A 22 6.93 9.20 -0.06
CA VAL A 22 5.61 8.65 0.27
C VAL A 22 4.50 9.58 -0.21
N MET A 23 4.57 10.88 0.13
CA MET A 23 3.55 11.86 -0.29
C MET A 23 3.47 11.99 -1.82
N LYS A 24 4.62 12.09 -2.48
CA LYS A 24 4.70 12.20 -3.94
C LYS A 24 4.05 11.00 -4.62
N TYR A 25 4.41 9.79 -4.21
CA TYR A 25 3.98 8.58 -4.89
C TYR A 25 2.59 8.09 -4.45
N LYS A 26 2.09 8.48 -3.28
CA LYS A 26 0.67 8.35 -2.94
C LYS A 26 -0.20 9.11 -3.94
N LYS A 27 0.16 10.36 -4.24
CA LYS A 27 -0.56 11.16 -5.24
C LYS A 27 -0.51 10.54 -6.64
N VAL A 28 0.65 10.00 -7.04
CA VAL A 28 0.77 9.28 -8.33
C VAL A 28 -0.16 8.06 -8.39
N LEU A 29 -0.34 7.34 -7.28
CA LEU A 29 -1.28 6.21 -7.23
C LEU A 29 -2.74 6.67 -7.31
N GLU A 30 -3.09 7.76 -6.62
CA GLU A 30 -4.42 8.38 -6.74
C GLU A 30 -4.72 8.78 -8.20
N ASP A 31 -3.72 9.29 -8.92
CA ASP A 31 -3.83 9.65 -10.34
C ASP A 31 -4.00 8.42 -11.26
N PHE A 32 -3.57 7.23 -10.84
CA PHE A 32 -3.80 5.98 -11.59
C PHE A 32 -5.25 5.48 -11.49
N GLY A 33 -6.04 5.98 -10.54
CA GLY A 33 -7.45 5.66 -10.39
C GLY A 33 -7.69 4.40 -9.54
N ASP A 34 -8.56 3.50 -10.03
CA ASP A 34 -9.08 2.33 -9.32
C ASP A 34 -8.01 1.22 -9.16
N VAL A 35 -6.93 1.52 -8.44
CA VAL A 35 -5.80 0.63 -8.18
C VAL A 35 -5.29 0.79 -6.75
N GLU A 36 -4.74 -0.30 -6.22
CA GLU A 36 -4.15 -0.36 -4.90
C GLU A 36 -2.83 -1.14 -4.94
N ILE A 37 -1.88 -0.73 -4.09
CA ILE A 37 -0.64 -1.47 -3.88
C ILE A 37 -0.90 -2.60 -2.88
N CYS A 38 -0.58 -3.82 -3.32
CA CYS A 38 -0.77 -5.04 -2.56
C CYS A 38 0.37 -6.03 -2.86
N TYR A 39 0.28 -7.25 -2.33
CA TYR A 39 1.22 -8.33 -2.62
C TYR A 39 0.50 -9.68 -2.71
N ASN A 40 1.10 -10.63 -3.44
CA ASN A 40 0.56 -11.99 -3.53
C ASN A 40 1.16 -12.90 -2.44
N THR A 41 2.47 -13.14 -2.55
CA THR A 41 3.19 -14.10 -1.70
C THR A 41 4.30 -13.43 -0.91
N ASP A 42 5.08 -12.57 -1.56
CA ASP A 42 6.21 -11.87 -0.93
C ASP A 42 5.86 -10.39 -0.69
N PRO A 43 5.74 -9.93 0.57
CA PRO A 43 5.45 -8.53 0.86
C PRO A 43 6.58 -7.58 0.44
N LYS A 44 7.76 -8.07 0.07
CA LYS A 44 8.86 -7.26 -0.49
C LYS A 44 8.75 -7.03 -1.99
N GLN A 45 7.76 -7.65 -2.64
CA GLN A 45 7.49 -7.52 -4.07
C GLN A 45 6.10 -6.90 -4.26
N PRO A 46 5.95 -5.59 -3.97
CA PRO A 46 4.68 -4.90 -4.15
C PRO A 46 4.26 -4.94 -5.62
N ILE A 47 2.96 -5.09 -5.83
CA ILE A 47 2.32 -5.06 -7.14
C ILE A 47 1.15 -4.08 -7.10
N LEU A 48 0.81 -3.54 -8.28
CA LEU A 48 -0.34 -2.67 -8.47
C LEU A 48 -1.49 -3.48 -9.08
N VAL A 49 -2.64 -3.49 -8.41
CA VAL A 49 -3.81 -4.28 -8.83
C VAL A 49 -5.05 -3.44 -8.67
N THR A 50 -6.01 -3.59 -9.58
CA THR A 50 -7.31 -2.91 -9.47
C THR A 50 -8.05 -3.33 -8.20
N GLU A 51 -8.73 -2.40 -7.51
CA GLU A 51 -9.46 -2.74 -6.27
C GLU A 51 -10.49 -3.85 -6.51
N ARG A 52 -11.17 -3.82 -7.66
CA ARG A 52 -12.10 -4.88 -8.08
C ARG A 52 -11.48 -6.28 -8.02
N LYS A 53 -10.25 -6.45 -8.53
CA LYS A 53 -9.56 -7.75 -8.52
C LYS A 53 -9.18 -8.18 -7.11
N ILE A 54 -8.80 -7.24 -6.25
CA ILE A 54 -8.48 -7.54 -4.85
C ILE A 54 -9.74 -8.05 -4.14
N HIS A 55 -10.88 -7.39 -4.35
CA HIS A 55 -12.17 -7.79 -3.79
C HIS A 55 -12.68 -9.13 -4.33
N GLU A 56 -12.52 -9.40 -5.63
CA GLU A 56 -12.92 -10.66 -6.25
C GLU A 56 -11.97 -11.83 -5.90
N CYS A 57 -10.72 -11.56 -5.46
CA CYS A 57 -9.70 -12.56 -5.19
C CYS A 57 -8.92 -12.32 -3.87
N PRO A 58 -9.59 -12.29 -2.70
CA PRO A 58 -8.98 -11.91 -1.41
C PRO A 58 -7.94 -12.92 -0.89
N LEU A 59 -7.95 -14.15 -1.40
CA LEU A 59 -6.96 -15.18 -1.04
C LEU A 59 -5.65 -15.03 -1.83
N VAL A 60 -5.70 -14.35 -2.98
CA VAL A 60 -4.55 -14.13 -3.86
C VAL A 60 -3.85 -12.84 -3.50
N TYR A 61 -4.62 -11.75 -3.35
CA TYR A 61 -4.09 -10.43 -3.10
C TYR A 61 -4.23 -10.05 -1.63
N ARG A 62 -3.12 -9.65 -1.01
CA ARG A 62 -3.05 -9.24 0.39
C ARG A 62 -2.70 -7.77 0.46
N LEU A 63 -3.52 -7.01 1.19
CA LEU A 63 -3.27 -5.59 1.41
C LEU A 63 -2.18 -5.41 2.47
N TYR A 64 -1.39 -4.35 2.31
CA TYR A 64 -0.49 -3.91 3.36
C TYR A 64 -1.29 -3.23 4.48
N PRO A 65 -0.85 -3.36 5.75
CA PRO A 65 -1.45 -2.61 6.84
C PRO A 65 -1.35 -1.11 6.54
N ALA A 66 -2.46 -0.41 6.74
CA ALA A 66 -2.42 1.03 6.81
C ALA A 66 -1.48 1.43 7.96
N ASN A 67 -0.67 2.46 7.77
CA ASN A 67 -0.04 3.12 8.91
C ASN A 67 -1.19 3.67 9.77
N ILE A 68 -1.54 2.95 10.83
CA ILE A 68 -2.48 3.44 11.83
C ILE A 68 -1.75 4.60 12.49
N SER A 69 -2.03 5.84 12.07
CA SER A 69 -1.69 6.98 12.91
C SER A 69 -2.44 6.77 14.23
N SER A 70 -1.71 6.78 15.33
CA SER A 70 -2.22 6.54 16.69
C SER A 70 -3.24 7.59 17.17
N GLU A 71 -3.82 8.39 16.27
CA GLU A 71 -4.69 9.52 16.57
C GLU A 71 -6.19 9.20 16.45
N ASN A 72 -6.57 8.01 15.98
CA ASN A 72 -7.98 7.59 15.84
C ASN A 72 -8.32 6.33 16.64
N GLN A 73 -7.93 6.26 17.91
CA GLN A 73 -8.62 5.37 18.85
C GLN A 73 -9.78 6.14 19.50
N PRO A 74 -11.05 5.76 19.24
CA PRO A 74 -12.14 6.20 20.10
C PRO A 74 -11.94 5.57 21.48
N TRP A 75 -11.90 6.44 22.49
CA TRP A 75 -11.84 6.13 23.91
C TRP A 75 -12.68 4.90 24.28
N ILE A 76 -12.05 3.83 24.75
CA ILE A 76 -12.70 2.80 25.59
C ILE A 76 -12.69 3.32 27.02
#